data_AF-A0A355QK96-F1
#
_entry.id   AF-A0A355QK96-F1
#
_cell.length_a   1.000
_cell.length_b   1.000
_cell.length_c   1.000
_cell.angle_alpha   90.00
_cell.angle_beta   90.00
_cell.angle_gamma   90.00
#
_symmetry.space_group_name_H-M   'P 1'
#
loop_
_entity.id
_entity.type
_entity.pdbx_description
1 polymer ?
#
loop_
_entity_poly.entity_id
_entity_poly.type
_entity_poly.pdbx_seq_one_letter_code
_entity_poly.pdbx_strand_id
1 'polypeptide(L)'
;MACPPESDPCPRCGQPATWRDMAGTARLWSWTTFHREYFAGYPLAPPYTVLMVELTEGVRMLATLPTDIDPACLYCDQPMQFRAFELEPGASIPGFAPIS
;
A
#
# COMPACT_ATOMS: atom_id res chain seq x y z
N MET A 1 11.97 -1.64 0.20
CA MET A 1 10.85 -2.51 -0.21
C MET A 1 10.99 -2.75 -1.70
N ALA A 2 11.01 -4.01 -2.15
CA ALA A 2 11.09 -4.32 -3.57
C ALA A 2 9.68 -4.31 -4.19
N CYS A 3 9.48 -3.52 -5.25
CA CYS A 3 8.20 -3.47 -5.96
C CYS A 3 8.27 -4.32 -7.22
N PRO A 4 7.26 -5.17 -7.47
CA PRO A 4 7.23 -5.98 -8.67
C PRO A 4 7.13 -5.07 -9.90
N PRO A 5 7.74 -5.47 -11.03
CA PRO A 5 7.54 -4.73 -12.27
C PRO A 5 6.06 -4.79 -12.69
N GLU A 6 5.53 -3.68 -13.19
CA GLU A 6 4.14 -3.56 -13.66
C GLU A 6 3.79 -4.56 -14.78
N SER A 7 4.80 -4.97 -15.54
CA SER A 7 4.73 -6.00 -16.57
C SER A 7 6.14 -6.45 -16.94
N ASP A 8 6.28 -7.71 -17.35
CA ASP A 8 7.50 -8.27 -17.92
C ASP A 8 7.14 -9.05 -19.19
N PRO A 9 7.62 -8.64 -20.38
CA PRO A 9 8.58 -7.56 -20.67
C PRO A 9 7.98 -6.14 -20.62
N CYS A 10 8.85 -5.11 -20.62
CA CYS A 10 8.44 -3.71 -20.64
C CYS A 10 7.57 -3.40 -21.88
N PRO A 11 6.37 -2.81 -21.72
CA PRO A 11 5.42 -2.64 -22.82
C PRO A 11 5.85 -1.51 -23.77
N ARG A 12 6.82 -0.68 -23.36
CA ARG A 12 7.34 0.43 -24.16
C ARG A 12 8.55 0.04 -25.03
N CYS A 13 9.46 -0.80 -24.53
CA CYS A 13 10.71 -1.12 -25.22
C CYS A 13 11.00 -2.62 -25.39
N GLY A 14 10.18 -3.51 -24.82
CA GLY A 14 10.31 -4.96 -24.94
C GLY A 14 11.48 -5.58 -24.17
N GLN A 15 12.20 -4.81 -23.34
CA GLN A 15 13.29 -5.34 -22.51
C GLN A 15 12.74 -6.01 -21.24
N PRO A 16 13.46 -7.00 -20.68
CA PRO A 16 13.09 -7.63 -19.41
C PRO A 16 13.03 -6.60 -18.28
N ALA A 17 12.03 -6.73 -17.42
CA ALA A 17 11.92 -5.89 -16.24
C ALA A 17 12.78 -6.40 -15.09
N THR A 18 13.27 -5.50 -14.24
CA THR A 18 14.12 -5.84 -13.09
C THR A 18 13.54 -5.30 -11.81
N TRP A 19 13.69 -6.06 -10.72
CA TRP A 19 13.37 -5.59 -9.38
C TRP A 19 14.25 -4.40 -8.98
N ARG A 20 13.64 -3.46 -8.25
CA ARG A 20 14.34 -2.32 -7.66
C ARG A 20 13.78 -2.05 -6.27
N ASP A 21 14.66 -1.64 -5.38
CA ASP A 21 14.27 -1.11 -4.08
C ASP A 21 13.64 0.28 -4.21
N MET A 22 12.52 0.46 -3.53
CA MET A 22 11.83 1.73 -3.39
C MET A 22 12.16 2.39 -2.06
N ALA A 23 12.15 3.72 -2.05
CA ALA A 23 12.43 4.56 -0.89
C ALA A 23 11.44 4.32 0.28
N GLY A 24 10.24 3.81 -0.03
CA GLY A 24 9.18 3.60 0.95
C GLY A 24 8.53 4.89 1.42
N THR A 25 8.68 5.98 0.67
CA THR A 25 8.00 7.26 0.89
C THR A 25 6.92 7.46 -0.16
N ALA A 26 5.80 8.04 0.24
CA ALA A 26 4.64 8.20 -0.63
C ALA A 26 3.79 9.42 -0.25
N ARG A 27 2.81 9.75 -1.10
CA ARG A 27 1.69 10.62 -0.80
C ARG A 27 0.39 9.83 -0.83
N LEU A 28 -0.53 10.13 0.07
CA LEU A 28 -1.86 9.51 0.08
C LEU A 28 -2.71 10.05 -1.08
N TRP A 29 -3.03 9.19 -2.05
CA TRP A 29 -3.85 9.57 -3.19
C TRP A 29 -5.35 9.49 -2.86
N SER A 30 -5.78 8.37 -2.27
CA SER A 30 -7.16 8.13 -1.84
C SER A 30 -7.22 6.96 -0.86
N TRP A 31 -8.32 6.80 -0.14
CA TRP A 31 -8.55 5.65 0.75
C TRP A 31 -10.02 5.26 0.79
N THR A 32 -10.30 4.05 1.27
CA THR A 32 -11.65 3.57 1.53
C THR A 32 -11.66 2.59 2.69
N THR A 33 -12.75 2.58 3.47
CA THR A 33 -12.94 1.66 4.59
C THR A 33 -13.99 0.61 4.22
N PHE A 34 -13.58 -0.66 4.28
CA PHE A 34 -14.47 -1.79 4.09
C PHE A 34 -15.13 -2.13 5.43
N HIS A 35 -16.43 -1.87 5.54
CA HIS A 35 -17.22 -2.12 6.76
C HIS A 35 -17.84 -3.52 6.86
N ARG A 36 -17.63 -4.37 5.85
CA ARG A 36 -18.14 -5.74 5.82
C ARG A 36 -17.14 -6.65 5.11
N GLU A 37 -17.25 -7.94 5.40
CA GLU A 37 -16.53 -8.97 4.66
C GLU A 37 -17.18 -9.15 3.29
N TYR A 38 -16.37 -9.10 2.23
CA TYR A 38 -16.82 -9.31 0.84
C TYR A 38 -16.30 -10.61 0.24
N PHE A 39 -15.22 -11.16 0.78
CA PHE A 39 -14.57 -12.38 0.30
C PHE A 39 -14.28 -13.28 1.49
N ALA A 40 -14.83 -14.49 1.47
CA ALA A 40 -14.59 -15.48 2.51
C ALA A 40 -13.09 -15.78 2.62
N GLY A 41 -12.55 -15.68 3.85
CA GLY A 41 -11.13 -15.95 4.11
C GLY A 41 -10.19 -14.80 3.74
N TYR A 42 -10.71 -13.60 3.51
CA TYR A 42 -9.86 -12.41 3.44
C TYR A 42 -9.20 -12.16 4.80
N PRO A 43 -7.88 -11.89 4.87
CA PRO A 43 -7.14 -11.92 6.13
C PRO A 43 -7.41 -10.71 7.05
N LEU A 44 -8.07 -9.65 6.56
CA LEU A 44 -8.42 -8.48 7.37
C LEU A 44 -9.90 -8.53 7.79
N ALA A 45 -10.14 -8.49 9.10
CA ALA A 45 -11.48 -8.35 9.63
C ALA A 45 -12.01 -6.91 9.45
N PRO A 46 -13.27 -6.73 9.00
CA PRO A 46 -13.88 -5.40 8.94
C PRO A 46 -14.11 -4.82 10.35
N PRO A 47 -13.98 -3.50 10.54
CA PRO A 47 -13.60 -2.51 9.54
C PRO A 47 -12.08 -2.47 9.29
N TYR A 48 -11.68 -2.40 8.03
CA TYR A 48 -10.28 -2.15 7.64
C TYR A 48 -10.21 -1.10 6.52
N THR A 49 -9.13 -0.30 6.53
CA THR A 49 -8.93 0.79 5.57
C THR A 49 -7.83 0.42 4.58
N VAL A 50 -8.16 0.49 3.29
CA VAL A 50 -7.24 0.32 2.18
C VAL A 50 -6.87 1.69 1.64
N LEU A 51 -5.58 1.88 1.42
CA LEU A 51 -4.96 3.09 0.91
C LEU A 51 -4.56 2.88 -0.55
N MET A 52 -4.71 3.92 -1.36
CA MET A 52 -3.97 4.09 -2.60
C MET A 52 -2.91 5.15 -2.33
N VAL A 53 -1.64 4.77 -2.43
CA VAL A 53 -0.51 5.69 -2.23
C VAL A 53 0.24 5.90 -3.54
N GLU A 54 0.70 7.12 -3.79
CA GLU A 54 1.59 7.46 -4.88
C GLU A 54 3.02 7.54 -4.35
N LEU A 55 3.85 6.57 -4.72
CA LEU A 55 5.24 6.48 -4.29
C LEU A 55 6.07 7.57 -4.96
N THR A 56 7.17 7.99 -4.34
CA THR A 56 8.04 9.05 -4.89
C THR A 56 8.59 8.74 -6.29
N GLU A 57 8.64 7.47 -6.65
CA GLU A 57 9.07 6.95 -7.94
C GLU A 57 7.97 7.04 -9.02
N GLY A 58 6.76 7.50 -8.66
CA GLY A 58 5.63 7.75 -9.57
C GLY A 58 4.64 6.59 -9.73
N VAL A 59 4.85 5.48 -9.03
CA VAL A 59 3.95 4.31 -9.07
C VAL A 59 2.87 4.44 -8.01
N ARG A 60 1.64 4.07 -8.37
CA ARG A 60 0.53 3.94 -7.40
C ARG A 60 0.41 2.51 -6.92
N MET A 61 0.22 2.34 -5.62
CA MET A 61 0.14 1.04 -4.98
C MET A 61 -1.00 0.99 -3.96
N LEU A 62 -1.69 -0.14 -3.92
CA LEU A 62 -2.65 -0.46 -2.86
C LEU A 62 -1.89 -0.92 -1.60
N ALA A 63 -2.29 -0.39 -0.45
CA ALA A 63 -1.70 -0.73 0.84
C ALA A 63 -2.75 -0.73 1.95
N THR A 64 -2.39 -1.24 3.12
CA THR A 64 -3.28 -1.27 4.29
C THR A 64 -2.91 -0.16 5.28
N LEU A 65 -3.90 0.48 5.91
CA LEU A 65 -3.68 1.38 7.04
C LEU A 65 -3.44 0.55 8.33
N PRO A 66 -2.35 0.78 9.07
CA PRO A 66 -2.15 0.21 10.40
C PRO A 66 -3.33 0.48 11.35
N THR A 67 -3.64 -0.49 12.21
CA THR A 67 -4.81 -0.44 13.10
C THR A 67 -4.72 0.62 14.21
N ASP A 68 -3.52 1.16 14.45
CA ASP A 68 -3.26 2.23 15.42
C ASP A 68 -3.47 3.64 14.86
N ILE A 69 -3.88 3.77 13.59
CA ILE A 69 -4.18 5.06 12.94
C ILE A 69 -5.68 5.19 12.67
N ASP A 70 -6.27 6.29 13.12
CA ASP A 70 -7.66 6.63 12.82
C ASP A 70 -7.82 7.09 11.36
N PRO A 71 -8.64 6.43 10.53
CA PRO A 71 -8.93 6.86 9.16
C PRO A 71 -9.48 8.29 9.06
N ALA A 72 -10.07 8.84 10.11
CA ALA A 72 -10.59 10.22 10.14
C ALA A 72 -9.46 11.27 10.08
N CYS A 73 -8.22 10.89 10.39
CA CYS A 73 -7.05 11.77 10.32
C CYS A 73 -6.41 11.83 8.92
N LEU A 74 -6.95 11.06 7.96
CA LEU A 74 -6.40 10.98 6.61
C LEU A 74 -6.86 12.15 5.73
N TYR A 75 -5.95 12.66 4.89
CA TYR A 75 -6.26 13.66 3.88
C TYR A 75 -5.45 13.43 2.59
N CYS A 76 -5.95 13.90 1.46
CA CYS A 76 -5.24 13.77 0.19
C CYS A 76 -3.89 14.50 0.23
N ASP A 77 -2.90 13.96 -0.48
CA ASP A 77 -1.52 14.44 -0.52
C ASP A 77 -0.75 14.36 0.80
N GLN A 78 -1.32 13.76 1.84
CA GLN A 78 -0.67 13.51 3.12
C GLN A 78 0.63 12.73 2.93
N PRO A 79 1.76 13.17 3.51
CA PRO A 79 3.01 12.42 3.46
C PRO A 79 2.88 11.09 4.21
N MET A 80 3.27 9.99 3.55
CA MET A 80 3.19 8.64 4.09
C MET A 80 4.55 7.95 4.03
N GLN A 81 4.79 7.06 4.98
CA GLN A 81 5.95 6.17 4.99
C GLN A 81 5.51 4.72 5.09
N PHE A 82 6.27 3.84 4.43
CA PHE A 82 6.08 2.41 4.45
C PHE A 82 6.14 1.88 5.88
N ARG A 83 5.09 1.16 6.27
CA ARG A 83 4.99 0.45 7.53
C ARG A 83 4.25 -0.86 7.28
N ALA A 84 4.97 -1.97 7.35
CA ALA A 84 4.39 -3.28 7.13
C ALA A 84 3.17 -3.50 8.05
N PHE A 85 2.10 -4.03 7.49
CA PHE A 85 0.92 -4.45 8.25
C PHE A 85 1.07 -5.94 8.56
N GLU A 86 1.18 -6.29 9.82
CA GLU A 86 1.28 -7.68 10.25
C GLU A 86 -0.12 -8.31 10.31
N LEU A 87 -0.33 -9.37 9.53
CA LEU A 87 -1.57 -10.15 9.57
C LEU A 87 -1.53 -11.13 10.73
N GLU A 88 -0.41 -11.82 10.86
CA GLU A 88 -0.10 -12.84 11.86
C GLU A 88 1.42 -12.88 12.08
N PRO A 89 1.92 -13.49 13.16
CA PRO A 89 3.35 -13.60 13.41
C PRO A 89 4.12 -14.16 12.20
N GLY A 90 4.97 -13.32 11.59
CA GLY A 90 5.79 -13.68 10.44
C GLY A 90 5.12 -13.53 9.06
N ALA A 91 3.88 -13.07 8.99
CA ALA A 91 3.17 -12.77 7.75
C ALA A 91 2.75 -11.29 7.71
N SER A 92 3.29 -10.54 6.74
CA SER A 92 2.96 -9.12 6.58
C SER A 92 2.60 -8.77 5.14
N ILE A 93 1.75 -7.76 5.02
CA ILE A 93 1.37 -7.15 3.74
C ILE A 93 1.83 -5.70 3.70
N PRO A 94 1.91 -5.09 2.50
CA PRO A 94 2.25 -3.70 2.39
C PRO A 94 1.28 -2.79 3.17
N GLY A 95 1.84 -1.92 4.01
CA GLY A 95 1.10 -0.89 4.72
C GLY A 95 1.82 0.45 4.69
N PHE A 96 1.08 1.52 4.93
CA PHE A 96 1.60 2.89 5.00
C PHE A 96 0.95 3.66 6.14
N ALA A 97 1.72 4.52 6.80
CA ALA A 97 1.25 5.39 7.86
C ALA A 97 1.66 6.85 7.60
N PRO A 98 0.90 7.84 8.08
CA PRO A 98 1.32 9.24 8.04
C PRO A 98 2.67 9.47 8.70
N ILE A 99 3.47 10.35 8.12
CA ILE A 99 4.68 10.88 8.75
C ILE A 99 4.25 12.06 9.63
N SER A 100 4.54 11.98 10.93
CA SER A 100 4.34 13.07 11.89
C SER A 100 5.24 14.25 11.63
#